data_AF-A0A221URV1-F1
#
_entry.id   AF-A0A221URV1-F1
#
_cell.length_a   1.000
_cell.length_b   1.000
_cell.length_c   1.000
_cell.angle_alpha   90.00
_cell.angle_beta   90.00
_cell.angle_gamma   90.00
#
_symmetry.space_group_name_H-M   'P 1'
#
loop_
_entity.id
_entity.type
_entity.pdbx_description
1 polymer ?
#
loop_
_entity_poly.entity_id
_entity_poly.type
_entity_poly.pdbx_seq_one_letter_code
_entity_poly.pdbx_strand_id
1 'polypeptide(L)'
;MKKSIYLATFLSLVSTSLFAQIGGIEDSVNDVSDTIRTIFPIILGVIFLIGFLFNAGHFFGENADLKKGITRVLVFVLIAGAVVGIFTYLISIVV
;
A
#
# COMPACT_ATOMS: atom_id res chain seq x y z
N MET A 1 17.40 44.79 28.66
CA MET A 1 16.92 43.42 28.94
C MET A 1 15.43 43.23 28.63
N LYS A 2 14.51 44.04 29.19
CA LYS A 2 13.05 43.88 28.98
C LYS A 2 12.61 43.84 27.50
N LYS A 3 13.16 44.71 26.64
CA LYS A 3 12.85 44.73 25.18
C LYS A 3 13.22 43.43 24.45
N SER A 4 14.31 42.78 24.85
CA SER A 4 14.75 41.52 24.25
C SER A 4 13.85 40.35 24.68
N ILE A 5 13.30 40.41 25.89
CA ILE A 5 12.33 39.42 26.39
C ILE A 5 11.04 39.51 25.57
N TYR A 6 10.50 40.72 25.36
CA TYR A 6 9.30 40.89 24.54
C TYR A 6 9.48 40.40 23.10
N LEU A 7 10.65 40.65 22.50
CA LEU A 7 10.96 40.16 21.16
C LEU A 7 11.07 38.64 21.11
N ALA A 8 11.72 38.02 22.09
CA ALA A 8 11.82 36.56 22.17
C ALA A 8 10.44 35.90 22.39
N THR A 9 9.59 36.48 23.23
CA THR A 9 8.22 36.00 23.43
C THR A 9 7.39 36.12 22.15
N PHE A 10 7.50 37.23 21.43
CA PHE A 10 6.82 37.42 20.15
C PHE A 10 7.28 36.40 19.09
N LEU A 11 8.60 36.19 18.96
CA LEU A 11 9.16 35.21 18.03
C LEU A 11 8.76 33.77 18.40
N SER A 12 8.68 33.45 19.70
CA SER A 12 8.23 32.14 20.18
C SER A 12 6.75 31.87 19.91
N LEU A 13 5.90 32.89 19.84
CA LEU A 13 4.50 32.74 19.50
C LEU A 13 4.31 32.51 17.98
N VAL A 14 5.16 33.11 17.15
CA VAL A 14 5.14 32.96 15.69
C VAL A 14 5.77 31.63 15.22
N SER A 15 6.69 31.05 15.99
CA SER A 15 7.36 29.78 15.64
C SER A 15 6.44 28.55 15.64
N THR A 16 5.23 28.65 16.19
CA THR A 16 4.23 27.56 16.18
C THR A 16 3.83 27.13 14.77
N SER A 17 3.89 28.05 13.79
CA SER A 17 3.63 27.79 12.38
C SER A 17 4.63 26.82 11.73
N LEU A 18 5.89 26.78 12.20
CA LEU A 18 6.92 25.88 11.66
C LEU A 18 6.70 24.41 12.08
N PHE A 19 6.00 24.17 13.19
CA PHE A 19 5.65 22.82 13.64
C PHE A 19 4.46 22.22 12.85
N ALA A 20 3.59 23.05 12.26
CA ALA A 20 2.50 22.59 11.39
C ALA A 20 3.02 21.95 10.09
N GLN A 21 4.26 22.26 9.68
CA GLN A 21 4.89 21.69 8.49
C GLN A 21 5.31 20.22 8.69
N ILE A 22 5.50 19.76 9.94
CA ILE A 22 5.76 18.35 10.27
C ILE A 22 4.42 17.58 10.31
N GLY A 23 3.35 18.19 10.81
CA GLY A 23 2.00 17.60 10.80
C GLY A 23 1.45 17.33 9.39
N GLY A 24 1.73 18.22 8.42
CA GLY A 24 1.29 18.02 7.04
C GLY A 24 1.92 16.81 6.33
N ILE A 25 3.07 16.31 6.79
CA ILE A 25 3.69 15.10 6.24
C ILE A 25 2.92 13.85 6.70
N GLU A 26 2.49 13.82 7.96
CA GLU A 26 1.67 12.72 8.49
C GLU A 26 0.34 12.62 7.74
N ASP A 27 -0.33 13.75 7.53
CA ASP A 27 -1.56 13.82 6.73
C ASP A 27 -1.33 13.34 5.28
N SER A 28 -0.24 13.79 4.65
CA SER A 28 0.12 13.37 3.29
C SER A 28 0.41 11.86 3.20
N VAL A 29 1.08 11.30 4.21
CA VAL A 29 1.38 9.86 4.29
C VAL A 29 0.09 9.05 4.49
N ASN A 30 -0.83 9.55 5.32
CA ASN A 30 -2.13 8.92 5.55
C ASN A 30 -2.98 8.91 4.28
N ASP A 31 -3.07 10.03 3.56
CA ASP A 31 -3.80 10.12 2.28
C ASP A 31 -3.26 9.14 1.23
N VAL A 32 -1.93 9.03 1.12
CA VAL A 32 -1.28 8.06 0.23
C VAL A 32 -1.56 6.64 0.70
N SER A 33 -1.46 6.36 2.01
CA SER A 33 -1.73 5.04 2.59
C SER A 33 -3.17 4.60 2.31
N ASP A 34 -4.16 5.48 2.49
CA ASP A 34 -5.57 5.19 2.25
C ASP A 34 -5.89 4.99 0.77
N THR A 35 -5.22 5.76 -0.09
CA THR A 35 -5.28 5.55 -1.55
C THR A 35 -4.74 4.16 -1.92
N ILE A 36 -3.58 3.77 -1.37
CA ILE A 36 -2.97 2.45 -1.62
C ILE A 36 -3.87 1.34 -1.08
N ARG A 37 -4.41 1.47 0.15
CA ARG A 37 -5.34 0.50 0.77
C ARG A 37 -6.56 0.24 -0.11
N THR A 38 -7.07 1.27 -0.77
CA THR A 38 -8.24 1.18 -1.65
C THR A 38 -7.90 0.53 -2.99
N ILE A 39 -6.77 0.91 -3.60
CA ILE A 39 -6.43 0.51 -4.97
C ILE A 39 -5.71 -0.85 -5.02
N PHE A 40 -4.91 -1.20 -4.00
CA PHE A 40 -4.08 -2.40 -4.02
C PHE A 40 -4.86 -3.70 -4.25
N PRO A 41 -5.99 -3.97 -3.57
CA PRO A 41 -6.78 -5.18 -3.84
C PRO A 41 -7.29 -5.26 -5.28
N ILE A 42 -7.64 -4.11 -5.87
CA ILE A 42 -8.14 -4.02 -7.26
C ILE A 42 -7.02 -4.39 -8.23
N ILE A 43 -5.83 -3.77 -8.09
CA ILE A 43 -4.66 -4.07 -8.92
C ILE A 43 -4.29 -5.55 -8.80
N LEU A 44 -4.28 -6.09 -7.58
CA LEU A 44 -3.91 -7.48 -7.33
C LEU A 44 -4.93 -8.44 -7.94
N GLY A 45 -6.22 -8.12 -7.90
CA GLY A 45 -7.26 -8.86 -8.60
C GLY A 45 -7.10 -8.86 -10.13
N VAL A 46 -6.73 -7.72 -10.72
CA VAL A 46 -6.46 -7.61 -12.17
C VAL A 46 -5.23 -8.43 -12.57
N ILE A 47 -4.12 -8.31 -11.83
CA ILE A 47 -2.91 -9.11 -12.06
C ILE A 47 -3.24 -10.60 -11.93
N PHE A 48 -4.06 -10.97 -10.94
CA PHE A 48 -4.50 -12.35 -10.76
C PHE A 48 -5.30 -12.86 -11.94
N LEU A 49 -6.28 -12.10 -12.41
CA LEU A 49 -7.10 -12.48 -13.55
C LEU A 49 -6.25 -12.65 -14.82
N ILE A 50 -5.37 -11.68 -15.10
CA ILE A 50 -4.48 -11.73 -16.26
C ILE A 50 -3.54 -12.94 -16.16
N GLY A 51 -2.91 -13.15 -14.98
CA GLY A 51 -2.05 -14.31 -14.74
C GLY A 51 -2.78 -15.65 -14.88
N PHE A 52 -4.03 -15.73 -14.43
CA PHE A 52 -4.87 -16.90 -14.62
C PHE A 52 -5.18 -17.15 -16.10
N LEU A 53 -5.58 -16.11 -16.84
CA LEU A 53 -5.87 -16.21 -18.28
C LEU A 53 -4.64 -16.63 -19.10
N PHE A 54 -3.44 -16.13 -18.77
CA PHE A 54 -2.21 -16.59 -19.41
C PHE A 54 -1.89 -18.06 -19.12
N ASN A 55 -2.36 -18.62 -18.00
CA ASN A 55 -2.23 -20.03 -17.70
C ASN A 55 -3.39 -20.89 -18.24
N ALA A 56 -4.48 -20.28 -18.73
CA ALA A 56 -5.65 -20.99 -19.26
C ALA A 56 -5.33 -21.87 -20.48
N GLY A 57 -4.31 -21.52 -21.27
CA GLY A 57 -3.83 -22.33 -22.38
C GLY A 57 -3.37 -23.74 -21.97
N HIS A 58 -2.95 -23.94 -20.71
CA HIS A 58 -2.61 -25.26 -20.18
C HIS A 58 -3.83 -26.11 -19.80
N PHE A 59 -5.01 -25.51 -19.68
CA PHE A 59 -6.26 -26.19 -19.31
C PHE A 59 -7.11 -26.57 -20.52
N PHE A 60 -7.11 -25.75 -21.59
CA PHE A 60 -8.05 -25.87 -22.70
C PHE A 60 -7.40 -26.03 -24.09
N GLY A 61 -6.07 -26.20 -24.16
CA GLY A 61 -5.36 -26.42 -25.42
C GLY A 61 -5.49 -27.85 -25.97
N GLU A 62 -5.13 -28.05 -27.23
CA GLU A 62 -5.10 -29.36 -27.90
C GLU A 62 -4.15 -30.37 -27.22
N ASN A 63 -3.17 -29.87 -26.45
CA ASN A 63 -2.30 -30.62 -25.54
C ASN A 63 -2.53 -30.23 -24.07
N ALA A 64 -3.78 -30.07 -23.64
CA ALA A 64 -4.11 -29.66 -22.29
C ALA A 64 -3.52 -30.63 -21.25
N ASP A 65 -2.72 -30.09 -20.34
CA ASP A 65 -2.18 -30.80 -19.19
C ASP A 65 -2.76 -30.14 -17.93
N LEU A 66 -3.91 -30.67 -17.51
CA LEU A 66 -4.65 -30.16 -16.36
C LEU A 66 -3.77 -30.11 -15.10
N LYS A 67 -2.90 -31.11 -14.90
CA LYS A 67 -2.02 -31.18 -13.73
C LYS A 67 -1.05 -30.00 -13.73
N LYS A 68 -0.46 -29.70 -14.89
CA LYS A 68 0.45 -28.56 -15.07
C LYS A 68 -0.28 -27.23 -14.94
N GLY A 69 -1.48 -27.10 -15.49
CA GLY A 69 -2.33 -25.91 -15.33
C GLY A 69 -2.66 -25.64 -13.87
N ILE A 70 -3.20 -26.65 -13.17
CA ILE A 70 -3.59 -26.54 -11.74
C ILE A 70 -2.37 -26.16 -10.89
N THR A 71 -1.24 -26.83 -11.09
CA THR A 71 -0.02 -26.58 -10.29
C THR A 71 0.42 -25.12 -10.39
N ARG A 72 0.39 -24.54 -11.60
CA ARG A 72 0.78 -23.14 -11.80
C ARG A 72 -0.19 -22.16 -11.16
N VAL A 73 -1.50 -22.39 -11.32
CA VAL A 73 -2.52 -21.56 -10.68
C VAL A 73 -2.40 -21.64 -9.16
N LEU A 74 -2.18 -22.84 -8.60
CA LEU A 74 -1.99 -23.02 -7.15
C LEU A 74 -0.78 -22.24 -6.62
N VAL A 75 0.37 -22.32 -7.31
CA VAL A 75 1.56 -21.56 -6.93
C VAL A 75 1.28 -20.06 -6.99
N PHE A 76 0.58 -19.60 -8.03
CA PHE A 76 0.22 -18.20 -8.17
C PHE A 76 -0.74 -17.72 -7.06
N VAL A 77 -1.77 -18.51 -6.72
CA VAL A 77 -2.70 -18.25 -5.62
C VAL A 77 -1.95 -18.18 -4.28
N LEU A 78 -1.01 -19.10 -4.04
CA LEU A 78 -0.20 -19.10 -2.81
C LEU A 78 0.64 -17.84 -2.68
N ILE A 79 1.32 -17.42 -3.75
CA ILE A 79 2.14 -16.20 -3.75
C ILE A 79 1.26 -14.96 -3.57
N ALA A 80 0.17 -14.85 -4.34
CA ALA A 80 -0.75 -13.73 -4.25
C ALA A 80 -1.38 -13.62 -2.84
N GLY A 81 -1.80 -14.76 -2.27
CA GLY A 81 -2.34 -14.83 -0.91
C GLY A 81 -1.31 -14.41 0.16
N ALA A 82 -0.06 -14.86 0.04
CA ALA A 82 1.01 -14.45 0.95
C ALA A 82 1.27 -12.93 0.87
N VAL A 83 1.31 -12.37 -0.35
CA VAL A 83 1.51 -10.93 -0.57
C VAL A 83 0.36 -10.12 0.04
N VAL A 84 -0.90 -10.52 -0.19
CA VAL A 84 -2.08 -9.87 0.42
C VAL A 84 -2.05 -9.99 1.94
N GLY A 85 -1.67 -11.15 2.48
CA GLY A 85 -1.60 -11.40 3.92
C GLY A 85 -0.56 -10.51 4.62
N ILE A 86 0.65 -10.44 4.05
CA ILE A 86 1.71 -9.55 4.55
C ILE A 86 1.25 -8.09 4.49
N PHE A 87 0.68 -7.68 3.35
CA PHE A 87 0.21 -6.30 3.18
C PHE A 87 -0.87 -5.92 4.19
N THR A 88 -1.85 -6.81 4.41
CA THR A 88 -2.93 -6.62 5.40
C THR A 88 -2.39 -6.55 6.82
N TYR A 89 -1.44 -7.42 7.16
CA TYR A 89 -0.77 -7.41 8.45
C TYR A 89 -0.02 -6.09 8.70
N LEU A 90 0.74 -5.61 7.71
CA LEU A 90 1.45 -4.34 7.82
C LEU A 90 0.50 -3.15 8.04
N ILE A 91 -0.64 -3.13 7.35
CA ILE A 91 -1.68 -2.11 7.57
C ILE A 91 -2.22 -2.17 9.00
N SER A 92 -2.47 -3.36 9.53
CA SER A 92 -3.04 -3.53 10.87
C SER A 92 -2.13 -3.09 12.02
N ILE A 93 -0.82 -2.95 11.78
CA ILE A 93 0.12 -2.41 12.78
C ILE A 93 0.16 -0.88 12.75
N VAL A 94 -0.14 -0.29 11.58
CA VAL A 94 -0.08 1.18 11.37
C VAL A 94 -1.37 1.87 11.83
N VAL A 95 -2.46 1.13 12.04
CA VAL A 95 -3.74 1.60 12.58
C VAL A 95 -3.84 1.27 14.06
#